data_AF-A0A097AQ36-F1
#
_entry.id   AF-A0A097AQ36-F1
#
_cell.length_a   1.000
_cell.length_b   1.000
_cell.length_c   1.000
_cell.angle_alpha   90.00
_cell.angle_beta   90.00
_cell.angle_gamma   90.00
#
_symmetry.space_group_name_H-M   'P 1'
#
loop_
_entity.id
_entity.type
_entity.pdbx_description
1 polymer ?
#
loop_
_entity_poly.entity_id
_entity_poly.type
_entity_poly.pdbx_seq_one_letter_code
_entity_poly.pdbx_strand_id
1 'polypeptide(L)'
;MDSTPIKANTKLNNPKSFSKNKFSKDNQPKSDKDCKLGVYSASNDSSNKRYKFYWGYKNHIIVDAISGLPIAETTTPADVPDFDVALSLLADTNNWFKLTGTNFIADKGYDVKKLYNYVRNTLHGHCFIPLNKRNSKNPPLTDDGYIVCEAGIKMLKDGKQYFDGFIKQKFVCKFCNSKDDSACPIQHPKYFNGKKHRGCTKYVIISSDYRSSINRDSLYFKAVYRLRVESKR
;
A
#
# COMPACT_ATOMS: atom_id res chain seq x y z
N MET A 1 -9.34 -11.31 5.17
CA MET A 1 -9.66 -10.19 6.07
C MET A 1 -10.13 -9.01 5.26
N ASP A 2 -11.18 -8.35 5.73
CA ASP A 2 -11.77 -7.17 5.10
C ASP A 2 -12.28 -6.21 6.19
N SER A 3 -12.49 -4.95 5.84
CA SER A 3 -13.14 -3.99 6.74
C SER A 3 -14.32 -3.28 6.06
N THR A 4 -15.39 -3.10 6.83
CA THR A 4 -16.64 -2.49 6.36
C THR A 4 -16.99 -1.26 7.18
N PRO A 5 -17.30 -0.12 6.53
CA PRO A 5 -17.69 1.10 7.24
C PRO A 5 -19.09 0.95 7.86
N ILE A 6 -19.20 1.24 9.15
CA ILE A 6 -20.46 1.35 9.89
C ILE A 6 -20.72 2.83 10.14
N LYS A 7 -21.84 3.36 9.64
CA LYS A 7 -22.20 4.78 9.81
C LYS A 7 -22.86 4.98 11.17
N ALA A 8 -22.37 5.95 11.93
CA ALA A 8 -23.04 6.40 13.15
C ALA A 8 -24.41 7.02 12.81
N ASN A 9 -25.35 6.88 13.74
CA ASN A 9 -26.67 7.51 13.64
C ASN A 9 -26.57 9.01 13.97
N THR A 10 -26.22 9.81 12.97
CA THR A 10 -26.07 11.26 13.10
C THR A 10 -26.65 11.98 11.88
N LYS A 11 -27.23 13.15 12.12
CA LYS A 11 -27.69 14.07 11.05
C LYS A 11 -26.56 14.48 10.10
N LEU A 12 -25.30 14.39 10.52
CA LEU A 12 -24.13 14.72 9.68
C LEU A 12 -23.91 13.68 8.57
N ASN A 13 -24.29 12.42 8.81
CA ASN A 13 -24.23 11.36 7.80
C ASN A 13 -25.41 11.42 6.82
N ASN A 14 -26.47 12.15 7.13
CA ASN A 14 -27.64 12.29 6.26
C ASN A 14 -27.30 13.22 5.06
N PRO A 15 -27.34 12.70 3.82
CA PRO A 15 -27.11 13.51 2.63
C PRO A 15 -28.06 14.71 2.53
N LYS A 16 -29.32 14.55 2.97
CA LYS A 16 -30.38 15.56 2.92
C LYS A 16 -30.31 16.61 4.03
N SER A 17 -29.39 16.47 4.99
CA SER A 17 -29.22 17.48 6.05
C SER A 17 -28.68 18.81 5.50
N PHE A 18 -29.15 19.95 6.00
CA PHE A 18 -28.64 21.27 5.63
C PHE A 18 -27.44 21.74 6.48
N SER A 19 -26.90 20.86 7.32
CA SER A 19 -25.76 21.20 8.20
C SER A 19 -24.53 21.58 7.36
N LYS A 20 -23.93 22.75 7.62
CA LYS A 20 -22.66 23.17 7.04
C LYS A 20 -21.52 22.33 7.64
N ASN A 21 -20.43 22.13 6.88
CA ASN A 21 -19.21 21.44 7.34
C ASN A 21 -19.48 20.06 7.99
N LYS A 22 -20.36 19.24 7.38
CA LYS A 22 -20.78 17.94 7.94
C LYS A 22 -19.62 17.00 8.27
N PHE A 23 -18.55 17.06 7.48
CA PHE A 23 -17.40 16.16 7.55
C PHE A 23 -16.11 16.93 7.94
N SER A 24 -16.23 17.94 8.80
CA SER A 24 -15.07 18.57 9.45
C SER A 24 -14.75 17.85 10.75
N LYS A 25 -13.46 17.62 11.05
CA LYS A 25 -13.02 17.05 12.33
C LYS A 25 -13.50 17.84 13.54
N ASP A 26 -13.68 19.16 13.37
CA ASP A 26 -14.15 20.06 14.43
C ASP A 26 -15.65 19.92 14.73
N ASN A 27 -16.38 19.20 13.86
CA ASN A 27 -17.83 19.01 13.95
C ASN A 27 -18.19 17.61 14.43
N GLN A 28 -17.58 17.17 15.55
CA GLN A 28 -17.85 15.88 16.17
C GLN A 28 -19.35 15.74 16.51
N PRO A 29 -20.02 14.64 16.08
CA PRO A 29 -21.40 14.38 16.45
C PRO A 29 -21.63 14.39 17.97
N LYS A 30 -22.60 15.19 18.43
CA LYS A 30 -23.01 15.20 19.84
C LYS A 30 -23.74 13.92 20.27
N SER A 31 -24.42 13.26 19.32
CA SER A 31 -25.18 12.02 19.55
C SER A 31 -24.30 10.80 19.76
N ASP A 32 -23.05 10.84 19.29
CA ASP A 32 -22.09 9.74 19.37
C ASP A 32 -20.68 10.35 19.43
N LYS A 33 -20.13 10.45 20.64
CA LYS A 33 -18.83 11.08 20.91
C LYS A 33 -17.65 10.16 20.53
N ASP A 34 -17.91 8.86 20.46
CA ASP A 34 -16.90 7.83 20.24
C ASP A 34 -16.66 7.61 18.74
N CYS A 35 -17.67 7.84 17.90
CA CYS A 35 -17.50 7.75 16.46
C CYS A 35 -16.45 8.74 15.95
N LYS A 36 -15.74 8.37 14.88
CA LYS A 36 -14.72 9.22 14.27
C LYS A 36 -14.98 9.41 12.78
N LEU A 37 -14.33 10.41 12.20
CA LEU A 37 -14.48 10.73 10.79
C LEU A 37 -13.66 9.74 9.95
N GLY A 38 -14.37 8.88 9.23
CA GLY A 38 -13.81 7.92 8.28
C GLY A 38 -13.90 8.39 6.83
N VAL A 39 -13.12 7.74 5.98
CA VAL A 39 -13.16 7.91 4.53
C VAL A 39 -13.09 6.56 3.84
N TYR A 40 -13.90 6.37 2.80
CA TYR A 40 -13.76 5.23 1.88
C TYR A 40 -13.90 5.67 0.43
N SER A 41 -13.31 4.91 -0.48
CA SER A 41 -13.45 5.14 -1.92
C SER A 41 -14.82 4.61 -2.37
N ALA A 42 -15.59 5.46 -3.05
CA ALA A 42 -16.94 5.18 -3.52
C ALA A 42 -16.99 4.68 -4.98
N SER A 43 -15.87 4.71 -5.69
CA SER A 43 -15.72 4.17 -7.04
C SER A 43 -14.54 3.20 -7.09
N ASN A 44 -14.72 2.11 -7.84
CA ASN A 44 -13.64 1.18 -8.21
C ASN A 44 -12.85 1.68 -9.44
N ASP A 45 -13.33 2.75 -10.09
CA ASP A 45 -12.68 3.37 -11.24
C ASP A 45 -11.38 4.07 -10.82
N SER A 46 -10.27 3.67 -11.43
CA SER A 46 -8.95 4.24 -11.20
C SER A 46 -8.81 5.67 -11.69
N SER A 47 -9.65 6.12 -12.64
CA SER A 47 -9.57 7.45 -13.26
C SER A 47 -10.22 8.53 -12.40
N ASN A 48 -11.37 8.24 -11.78
CA ASN A 48 -12.16 9.19 -10.98
C ASN A 48 -12.43 8.64 -9.58
N LYS A 49 -11.47 8.81 -8.66
CA LYS A 49 -11.65 8.41 -7.26
C LYS A 49 -12.58 9.37 -6.54
N ARG A 50 -13.84 8.97 -6.37
CA ARG A 50 -14.77 9.67 -5.48
C ARG A 50 -14.56 9.17 -4.06
N TYR A 51 -14.21 10.06 -3.14
CA TYR A 51 -14.13 9.73 -1.72
C TYR A 51 -15.45 10.08 -1.04
N LYS A 52 -15.94 9.17 -0.19
CA LYS A 52 -17.07 9.43 0.70
C LYS A 52 -16.56 9.49 2.12
N PHE A 53 -16.90 10.58 2.79
CA PHE A 53 -16.67 10.76 4.21
C PHE A 53 -17.90 10.30 4.98
N TYR A 54 -17.69 9.82 6.20
CA TYR A 54 -18.74 9.41 7.11
C TYR A 54 -18.24 9.51 8.54
N TRP A 55 -19.14 9.79 9.47
CA TRP A 55 -18.90 9.59 10.90
C TRP A 55 -19.28 8.16 11.26
N GLY A 56 -18.43 7.47 12.01
CA GLY A 56 -18.77 6.12 12.42
C GLY A 56 -17.58 5.29 12.84
N TYR A 57 -17.67 4.02 12.50
CA TYR A 57 -16.79 2.94 12.90
C TYR A 57 -16.42 2.11 11.68
N LYS A 58 -15.47 1.20 11.86
CA LYS A 58 -15.14 0.14 10.91
C LYS A 58 -15.23 -1.19 11.64
N ASN A 59 -15.98 -2.13 11.08
CA ASN A 59 -15.90 -3.51 11.51
C ASN A 59 -14.84 -4.22 10.68
N HIS A 60 -13.92 -4.89 11.34
CA HIS A 60 -12.84 -5.67 10.73
C HIS A 60 -13.12 -7.13 10.98
N ILE A 61 -13.10 -7.94 9.92
CA ILE A 61 -13.55 -9.33 10.00
C ILE A 61 -12.53 -10.27 9.35
N ILE A 62 -12.24 -11.37 10.05
CA ILE A 62 -11.54 -12.54 9.52
C ILE A 62 -12.62 -13.56 9.14
N VAL A 63 -12.53 -14.05 7.91
CA VAL A 63 -13.49 -14.99 7.31
C VAL A 63 -12.68 -16.15 6.73
N ASP A 64 -13.18 -17.37 6.87
CA ASP A 64 -12.67 -18.50 6.11
C ASP A 64 -13.05 -18.34 4.63
N ALA A 65 -12.04 -18.27 3.77
CA ALA A 65 -12.23 -18.00 2.35
C ALA A 65 -12.95 -19.14 1.61
N ILE A 66 -12.99 -20.36 2.18
CA ILE A 66 -13.63 -21.52 1.55
C ILE A 66 -15.12 -21.58 1.95
N SER A 67 -15.41 -21.60 3.25
CA SER A 67 -16.79 -21.69 3.75
C SER A 67 -17.55 -20.36 3.74
N GLY A 68 -16.84 -19.23 3.73
CA GLY A 68 -17.42 -17.91 3.92
C GLY A 68 -17.86 -17.62 5.35
N LEU A 69 -17.51 -18.47 6.33
CA LEU A 69 -17.90 -18.29 7.71
C LEU A 69 -17.00 -17.27 8.44
N PRO A 70 -17.58 -16.38 9.26
CA PRO A 70 -16.80 -15.47 10.11
C PRO A 70 -16.04 -16.26 11.16
N ILE A 71 -14.76 -15.94 11.33
CA ILE A 71 -13.89 -16.51 12.37
C ILE A 71 -13.80 -15.54 13.55
N ALA A 72 -13.50 -14.27 13.28
CA ALA A 72 -13.33 -13.25 14.31
C ALA A 72 -13.68 -11.87 13.74
N GLU A 73 -14.19 -10.99 14.60
CA GLU A 73 -14.44 -9.60 14.22
C GLU A 73 -14.07 -8.62 15.35
N THR A 74 -13.81 -7.38 14.99
CA THR A 74 -13.64 -6.28 15.94
C THR A 74 -14.07 -4.97 15.32
N THR A 75 -14.74 -4.13 16.10
CA THR A 75 -15.19 -2.82 15.66
C THR A 75 -14.32 -1.73 16.27
N THR A 76 -13.80 -0.84 15.43
CA THR A 76 -12.99 0.31 15.84
C THR A 76 -13.59 1.61 15.35
N PRO A 77 -13.25 2.76 15.94
CA PRO A 77 -13.53 4.05 15.32
C PRO A 77 -13.00 4.14 13.88
N ALA A 78 -13.65 4.94 13.04
CA ALA A 78 -13.41 4.92 11.60
C ALA A 78 -12.09 5.54 11.14
N ASP A 79 -11.38 6.27 12.01
CA ASP A 79 -10.08 6.87 11.77
C ASP A 79 -8.91 5.91 12.04
N VAL A 80 -9.15 4.83 12.79
CA VAL A 80 -8.14 3.80 13.09
C VAL A 80 -7.71 3.10 11.79
N PRO A 81 -6.41 3.05 11.44
CA PRO A 81 -5.95 2.39 10.22
C PRO A 81 -6.22 0.87 10.22
N ASP A 82 -6.64 0.32 9.07
CA ASP A 82 -7.02 -1.10 8.98
C ASP A 82 -5.86 -2.05 9.30
N PHE A 83 -4.63 -1.67 8.91
CA PHE A 83 -3.45 -2.49 9.14
C PHE A 83 -3.04 -2.58 10.62
N ASP A 84 -3.35 -1.56 11.43
CA ASP A 84 -3.05 -1.59 12.87
C ASP A 84 -3.94 -2.62 13.56
N VAL A 85 -5.22 -2.67 13.19
CA VAL A 85 -6.20 -3.63 13.72
C VAL A 85 -5.95 -5.05 13.21
N ALA A 86 -5.48 -5.19 11.97
CA ALA A 86 -5.19 -6.49 11.38
C ALA A 86 -4.23 -7.33 12.20
N LEU A 87 -3.16 -6.71 12.71
CA LEU A 87 -2.13 -7.44 13.44
C LEU A 87 -2.63 -7.92 14.80
N SER A 88 -3.34 -7.06 15.54
CA SER A 88 -3.93 -7.46 16.83
C SER A 88 -5.00 -8.52 16.64
N LEU A 89 -5.92 -8.34 15.69
CA LEU A 89 -6.99 -9.30 15.45
C LEU A 89 -6.45 -10.66 15.01
N LEU A 90 -5.43 -10.71 14.15
CA LEU A 90 -4.78 -11.97 13.77
C LEU A 90 -4.08 -12.64 14.95
N ALA A 91 -3.40 -11.88 15.80
CA ALA A 91 -2.72 -12.42 16.97
C ALA A 91 -3.70 -12.98 18.00
N ASP A 92 -4.74 -12.22 18.31
CA ASP A 92 -5.79 -12.63 19.23
C ASP A 92 -6.52 -13.87 18.69
N THR A 93 -6.86 -13.87 17.39
CA THR A 93 -7.49 -15.03 16.74
C THR A 93 -6.58 -16.25 16.80
N ASN A 94 -5.30 -16.12 16.50
CA ASN A 94 -4.36 -17.24 16.52
C ASN A 94 -4.18 -17.86 17.91
N ASN A 95 -4.45 -17.11 18.98
CA ASN A 95 -4.36 -17.62 20.35
C ASN A 95 -5.46 -18.64 20.66
N TRP A 96 -6.70 -18.40 20.23
CA TRP A 96 -7.83 -19.29 20.50
C TRP A 96 -8.22 -20.19 19.31
N PHE A 97 -7.93 -19.76 18.08
CA PHE A 97 -8.15 -20.48 16.83
C PHE A 97 -6.85 -20.55 16.04
N LYS A 98 -6.21 -21.72 15.98
CA LYS A 98 -4.89 -21.87 15.34
C LYS A 98 -4.95 -21.48 13.86
N LEU A 99 -4.29 -20.37 13.51
CA LEU A 99 -4.13 -19.87 12.15
C LEU A 99 -2.78 -20.29 11.54
N THR A 100 -1.98 -21.09 12.24
CA THR A 100 -0.69 -21.57 11.74
C THR A 100 -0.85 -22.38 10.46
N GLY A 101 -0.04 -22.09 9.44
CA GLY A 101 -0.08 -22.70 8.10
C GLY A 101 -1.13 -22.10 7.17
N THR A 102 -1.95 -21.15 7.63
CA THR A 102 -3.02 -20.57 6.79
C THR A 102 -2.51 -19.48 5.85
N ASN A 103 -3.13 -19.39 4.67
CA ASN A 103 -2.87 -18.33 3.71
C ASN A 103 -3.72 -17.09 4.05
N PHE A 104 -3.07 -15.93 4.09
CA PHE A 104 -3.72 -14.66 4.44
C PHE A 104 -4.07 -13.85 3.19
N ILE A 105 -5.36 -13.62 2.97
CA ILE A 105 -5.88 -12.85 1.83
C ILE A 105 -6.48 -11.54 2.35
N ALA A 106 -6.05 -10.40 1.80
CA ALA A 106 -6.56 -9.08 2.21
C ALA A 106 -6.45 -8.02 1.10
N ASP A 107 -7.15 -6.90 1.29
CA ASP A 107 -7.13 -5.78 0.35
C ASP A 107 -5.78 -5.05 0.29
N LYS A 108 -5.60 -4.17 -0.71
CA LYS A 108 -4.37 -3.36 -0.85
C LYS A 108 -4.11 -2.38 0.30
N GLY A 109 -5.11 -2.07 1.13
CA GLY A 109 -4.98 -1.26 2.34
C GLY A 109 -4.15 -1.96 3.42
N TYR A 110 -4.12 -3.29 3.42
CA TYR A 110 -3.31 -4.12 4.31
C TYR A 110 -1.87 -4.34 3.81
N ASP A 111 -1.42 -3.63 2.78
CA ASP A 111 -0.09 -3.76 2.20
C ASP A 111 1.01 -3.14 3.09
N VAL A 112 1.29 -3.76 4.24
CA VAL A 112 2.21 -3.27 5.27
C VAL A 112 3.20 -4.34 5.69
N LYS A 113 4.50 -4.04 5.66
CA LYS A 113 5.60 -5.01 5.92
C LYS A 113 5.43 -5.81 7.22
N LYS A 114 5.02 -5.15 8.31
CA LYS A 114 4.81 -5.80 9.61
C LYS A 114 3.82 -6.96 9.51
N LEU A 115 2.73 -6.79 8.76
CA LEU A 115 1.70 -7.80 8.56
C LEU A 115 2.23 -9.00 7.77
N TYR A 116 2.97 -8.74 6.68
CA TYR A 116 3.63 -9.80 5.91
C TYR A 116 4.58 -10.63 6.76
N ASN A 117 5.40 -9.95 7.59
CA ASN A 117 6.35 -10.61 8.48
C ASN A 117 5.64 -11.42 9.55
N TYR A 118 4.54 -10.92 10.13
CA TYR A 118 3.75 -11.66 11.10
C TYR A 118 3.17 -12.95 10.52
N VAL A 119 2.51 -12.86 9.36
CA VAL A 119 1.95 -14.03 8.68
C VAL A 119 3.05 -15.04 8.32
N ARG A 120 4.19 -14.57 7.80
CA ARG A 120 5.29 -15.44 7.37
C ARG A 120 6.01 -16.10 8.53
N ASN A 121 6.37 -15.32 9.56
CA ASN A 121 7.29 -15.76 10.61
C ASN A 121 6.56 -16.36 11.80
N THR A 122 5.34 -15.90 12.11
CA THR A 122 4.56 -16.37 13.25
C THR A 122 3.48 -17.36 12.83
N LEU A 123 2.73 -17.05 11.77
CA LEU A 123 1.69 -17.96 11.29
C LEU A 123 2.22 -18.99 10.28
N HIS A 124 3.47 -18.90 9.82
CA HIS A 124 4.03 -19.78 8.79
C HIS A 124 3.17 -19.87 7.51
N GLY A 125 2.44 -18.80 7.20
CA GLY A 125 1.53 -18.68 6.07
C GLY A 125 2.10 -17.93 4.87
N HIS A 126 1.28 -17.82 3.81
CA HIS A 126 1.57 -16.95 2.67
C HIS A 126 0.56 -15.80 2.54
N CYS A 127 1.04 -14.61 2.16
CA CYS A 127 0.20 -13.44 1.94
C CYS A 127 -0.22 -13.28 0.47
N PHE A 128 -1.52 -13.03 0.27
CA PHE A 128 -2.16 -12.70 -1.00
C PHE A 128 -2.77 -11.31 -0.90
N ILE A 129 -1.91 -10.30 -0.95
CA ILE A 129 -2.25 -8.88 -0.80
C ILE A 129 -1.73 -8.10 -2.02
N PRO A 130 -2.57 -7.38 -2.78
CA PRO A 130 -2.12 -6.56 -3.90
C PRO A 130 -1.24 -5.39 -3.43
N LEU A 131 -0.25 -4.99 -4.25
CA LEU A 131 0.60 -3.85 -3.92
C LEU A 131 -0.19 -2.55 -3.92
N ASN A 132 -0.01 -1.77 -2.85
CA ASN A 132 -0.45 -0.39 -2.79
C ASN A 132 0.56 0.51 -3.52
N LYS A 133 0.21 0.92 -4.75
CA LYS A 133 1.04 1.81 -5.57
C LYS A 133 1.00 3.29 -5.13
N ARG A 134 0.22 3.64 -4.09
CA ARG A 134 0.16 5.03 -3.61
C ARG A 134 1.56 5.47 -3.15
N ASN A 135 2.02 6.61 -3.63
CA ASN A 135 3.33 7.20 -3.32
C ASN A 135 4.54 6.31 -3.66
N SER A 136 4.41 5.31 -4.54
CA SER A 136 5.56 4.52 -4.98
C SER A 136 6.49 5.39 -5.84
N LYS A 137 7.71 5.65 -5.33
CA LYS A 137 8.72 6.48 -6.01
C LYS A 137 9.74 5.67 -6.81
N ASN A 138 9.62 4.33 -6.83
CA ASN A 138 10.58 3.50 -7.56
C ASN A 138 10.34 3.68 -9.07
N PRO A 139 11.36 4.15 -9.82
CA PRO A 139 11.25 4.22 -11.27
C PRO A 139 11.15 2.81 -11.85
N PRO A 140 10.41 2.64 -12.97
CA PRO A 140 10.36 1.36 -13.66
C PRO A 140 11.77 0.96 -14.12
N LEU A 141 12.04 -0.33 -14.01
CA LEU A 141 13.24 -0.96 -14.55
C LEU A 141 12.93 -1.54 -15.93
N THR A 142 13.92 -1.52 -16.80
CA THR A 142 13.98 -2.34 -18.02
C THR A 142 14.14 -3.81 -17.66
N ASP A 143 13.86 -4.70 -18.60
CA ASP A 143 13.98 -6.16 -18.40
C ASP A 143 15.39 -6.58 -17.95
N ASP A 144 16.42 -5.88 -18.43
CA ASP A 144 17.82 -6.08 -18.02
C ASP A 144 18.15 -5.55 -16.60
N GLY A 145 17.17 -4.97 -15.89
CA GLY A 145 17.33 -4.42 -14.55
C GLY A 145 18.06 -3.07 -14.49
N TYR A 146 17.88 -2.22 -15.49
CA TYR A 146 18.40 -0.85 -15.53
C TYR A 146 17.29 0.19 -15.62
N ILE A 147 17.56 1.40 -15.14
CA ILE A 147 16.66 2.53 -15.33
C ILE A 147 17.05 3.36 -16.55
N VAL A 148 16.09 4.13 -17.04
CA VAL A 148 16.25 5.05 -18.15
C VAL A 148 16.18 6.50 -17.63
N CYS A 149 17.04 7.37 -18.16
CA CYS A 149 16.95 8.81 -17.88
C CYS A 149 15.81 9.47 -18.67
N GLU A 150 15.55 10.75 -18.46
CA GLU A 150 14.49 11.48 -19.17
C GLU A 150 14.70 11.54 -20.69
N ALA A 151 15.96 11.43 -21.14
CA ALA A 151 16.31 11.37 -22.56
C ALA A 151 16.12 9.98 -23.21
N GLY A 152 15.55 9.00 -22.50
CA GLY A 152 15.42 7.64 -23.04
C GLY A 152 16.72 6.81 -23.01
N ILE A 153 17.79 7.29 -22.35
CA ILE A 153 19.09 6.61 -22.32
C ILE A 153 19.25 5.75 -21.07
N LYS A 154 19.70 4.51 -21.26
CA LYS A 154 20.04 3.56 -20.19
C LYS A 154 21.12 4.13 -19.27
N MET A 155 20.83 4.21 -17.97
CA MET A 155 21.77 4.70 -16.95
C MET A 155 22.69 3.57 -16.48
N LEU A 156 23.91 3.89 -16.04
CA LEU A 156 24.88 2.92 -15.55
C LEU A 156 24.65 2.63 -14.06
N LYS A 157 24.86 1.38 -13.64
CA LYS A 157 24.93 1.01 -12.22
C LYS A 157 26.25 1.56 -11.66
N ASP A 158 26.13 2.27 -10.55
CA ASP A 158 27.27 2.82 -9.81
C ASP A 158 27.33 2.10 -8.45
N GLY A 159 27.41 2.85 -7.34
CA GLY A 159 27.44 2.28 -5.99
C GLY A 159 26.12 1.68 -5.47
N LYS A 160 26.25 0.83 -4.45
CA LYS A 160 25.16 0.32 -3.62
C LYS A 160 25.32 0.82 -2.19
N GLN A 161 24.21 1.14 -1.54
CA GLN A 161 24.15 1.34 -0.09
C GLN A 161 23.29 0.22 0.51
N TYR A 162 23.82 -0.43 1.53
CA TYR A 162 23.16 -1.53 2.24
C TYR A 162 22.46 -0.97 3.49
N PHE A 163 21.19 -1.30 3.63
CA PHE A 163 20.38 -0.99 4.79
C PHE A 163 19.75 -2.28 5.31
N ASP A 164 19.26 -2.24 6.54
CA ASP A 164 18.49 -3.35 7.08
C ASP A 164 17.20 -3.54 6.25
N GLY A 165 17.09 -4.71 5.60
CA GLY A 165 15.94 -5.11 4.77
C GLY A 165 15.86 -4.54 3.35
N PHE A 166 16.80 -3.71 2.89
CA PHE A 166 16.86 -3.28 1.48
C PHE A 166 18.22 -2.77 1.03
N ILE A 167 18.43 -2.78 -0.29
CA ILE A 167 19.60 -2.20 -0.95
C ILE A 167 19.14 -0.99 -1.76
N LYS A 168 19.84 0.13 -1.60
CA LYS A 168 19.66 1.31 -2.44
C LYS A 168 20.72 1.30 -3.53
N GLN A 169 20.31 0.95 -4.75
CA GLN A 169 21.18 0.97 -5.93
C GLN A 169 21.21 2.40 -6.50
N LYS A 170 22.41 2.97 -6.64
CA LYS A 170 22.63 4.23 -7.36
C LYS A 170 22.81 3.95 -8.84
N PHE A 171 22.19 4.80 -9.66
CA PHE A 171 22.36 4.83 -11.10
C PHE A 171 22.78 6.23 -11.53
N VAL A 172 23.76 6.29 -12.44
CA VAL A 172 24.34 7.53 -12.95
C VAL A 172 24.19 7.62 -14.47
N CYS A 173 24.24 8.84 -14.99
CA CYS A 173 24.23 9.08 -16.43
C CYS A 173 25.35 8.29 -17.13
N LYS A 174 25.07 7.71 -18.30
CA LYS A 174 26.07 7.01 -19.12
C LYS A 174 27.26 7.91 -19.50
N PHE A 175 27.00 9.21 -19.65
CA PHE A 175 27.98 10.22 -20.03
C PHE A 175 28.59 10.93 -18.82
N CYS A 176 28.49 10.38 -17.61
CA CYS A 176 28.89 11.10 -16.39
C CYS A 176 30.36 11.54 -16.37
N ASN A 177 31.23 10.88 -17.13
CA ASN A 177 32.65 11.22 -17.26
C ASN A 177 32.99 11.84 -18.62
N SER A 178 32.00 12.02 -19.51
CA SER A 178 32.22 12.63 -20.82
C SER A 178 32.48 14.12 -20.66
N LYS A 179 33.44 14.64 -21.44
CA LYS A 179 33.70 16.08 -21.60
C LYS A 179 32.94 16.70 -22.77
N ASP A 180 32.27 15.86 -23.57
CA ASP A 180 31.47 16.32 -24.70
C ASP A 180 30.13 16.88 -24.20
N ASP A 181 29.93 18.16 -24.45
CA ASP A 181 28.74 18.91 -24.07
C ASP A 181 27.55 18.62 -24.99
N SER A 182 27.77 18.06 -26.17
CA SER A 182 26.71 17.61 -27.08
C SER A 182 26.13 16.24 -26.73
N ALA A 183 26.79 15.49 -25.83
CA ALA A 183 26.41 14.10 -25.52
C ALA A 183 25.06 13.94 -24.81
N CYS A 184 24.52 14.99 -24.16
CA CYS A 184 23.19 14.94 -23.53
C CYS A 184 22.11 15.52 -24.48
N PRO A 185 21.21 14.69 -25.05
CA PRO A 185 20.26 15.16 -26.07
C PRO A 185 19.25 16.19 -25.56
N ILE A 186 19.00 16.21 -24.24
CA ILE A 186 17.99 17.08 -23.60
C ILE A 186 18.63 18.25 -22.85
N GLN A 187 19.93 18.46 -23.01
CA GLN A 187 20.70 19.48 -22.31
C GLN A 187 20.41 19.57 -20.79
N HIS A 188 20.31 18.42 -20.11
CA HIS A 188 19.80 18.37 -18.74
C HIS A 188 20.68 19.22 -17.78
N PRO A 189 20.13 20.07 -16.88
CA PRO A 189 20.92 20.98 -16.03
C PRO A 189 22.01 20.29 -15.18
N LYS A 190 21.72 19.09 -14.66
CA LYS A 190 22.70 18.27 -13.93
C LYS A 190 23.90 17.83 -14.78
N TYR A 191 23.82 17.86 -16.11
CA TYR A 191 24.94 17.59 -17.01
C TYR A 191 25.85 18.82 -17.14
N PHE A 192 25.27 20.02 -17.20
CA PHE A 192 25.99 21.29 -17.32
C PHE A 192 26.24 21.96 -15.97
N ASN A 193 26.64 21.17 -14.97
CA ASN A 193 26.79 21.64 -13.58
C ASN A 193 28.24 21.98 -13.18
N GLY A 194 29.18 21.97 -14.14
CA GLY A 194 30.60 22.24 -13.89
C GLY A 194 31.34 21.20 -13.04
N LYS A 195 30.70 20.08 -12.67
CA LYS A 195 31.34 19.03 -11.85
C LYS A 195 32.13 18.06 -12.72
N LYS A 196 33.12 17.39 -12.13
CA LYS A 196 33.87 16.30 -12.78
C LYS A 196 32.96 15.13 -13.17
N HIS A 197 32.01 14.78 -12.30
CA HIS A 197 30.98 13.77 -12.57
C HIS A 197 29.65 14.46 -12.88
N ARG A 198 29.24 14.39 -14.14
CA ARG A 198 28.12 15.13 -14.73
C ARG A 198 26.88 14.25 -14.89
N GLY A 199 25.73 14.88 -15.04
CA GLY A 199 24.50 14.24 -15.50
C GLY A 199 23.57 13.74 -14.40
N CYS A 200 22.47 13.11 -14.84
CA CYS A 200 21.41 12.65 -13.96
C CYS A 200 21.89 11.55 -13.00
N THR A 201 21.39 11.58 -11.77
CA THR A 201 21.52 10.49 -10.80
C THR A 201 20.12 10.10 -10.33
N LYS A 202 19.88 8.80 -10.24
CA LYS A 202 18.62 8.22 -9.74
C LYS A 202 18.96 7.05 -8.82
N TYR A 203 18.00 6.69 -7.97
CA TYR A 203 18.14 5.60 -7.02
C TYR A 203 16.97 4.65 -7.15
N VAL A 204 17.24 3.35 -7.00
CA VAL A 204 16.23 2.31 -6.93
C VAL A 204 16.39 1.57 -5.61
N ILE A 205 15.27 1.38 -4.92
CA ILE A 205 15.21 0.54 -3.73
C ILE A 205 14.92 -0.89 -4.18
N ILE A 206 15.90 -1.78 -3.98
CA ILE A 206 15.80 -3.21 -4.20
C ILE A 206 15.59 -3.83 -2.81
N SER A 207 14.36 -4.23 -2.52
CA SER A 207 13.99 -4.79 -1.23
C SER A 207 14.19 -6.31 -1.25
N SER A 208 14.77 -6.87 -0.19
CA SER A 208 14.93 -8.32 0.01
C SER A 208 13.84 -8.90 0.91
N ASP A 209 12.85 -8.09 1.29
CA ASP A 209 11.78 -8.51 2.19
C ASP A 209 10.76 -9.45 1.54
N TYR A 210 10.10 -10.26 2.38
CA TYR A 210 9.09 -11.22 1.95
C TYR A 210 7.98 -10.56 1.11
N ARG A 211 7.56 -9.34 1.47
CA ARG A 211 6.57 -8.58 0.69
C ARG A 211 6.96 -8.44 -0.79
N SER A 212 8.25 -8.22 -1.07
CA SER A 212 8.76 -7.98 -2.43
C SER A 212 9.04 -9.26 -3.21
N SER A 213 9.21 -10.41 -2.53
CA SER A 213 9.40 -11.69 -3.20
C SER A 213 8.11 -12.31 -3.76
N ILE A 214 6.93 -11.81 -3.35
CA ILE A 214 5.64 -12.32 -3.82
C ILE A 214 5.38 -11.89 -5.27
N ASN A 215 5.35 -12.88 -6.17
CA ASN A 215 4.94 -12.69 -7.57
C ASN A 215 3.41 -12.57 -7.69
N ARG A 216 2.93 -11.32 -7.77
CA ARG A 216 1.51 -10.99 -7.84
C ARG A 216 0.89 -11.11 -9.23
N ASP A 217 1.73 -11.21 -10.25
CA ASP A 217 1.29 -11.38 -11.64
C ASP A 217 1.03 -12.85 -12.00
N SER A 218 1.53 -13.77 -11.17
CA SER A 218 1.33 -15.21 -11.32
C SER A 218 -0.15 -15.61 -11.33
N LEU A 219 -0.46 -16.64 -12.12
CA LEU A 219 -1.80 -17.23 -12.17
C LEU A 219 -2.23 -17.77 -10.79
N TYR A 220 -1.29 -18.33 -10.05
CA TYR A 220 -1.51 -18.83 -8.69
C TYR A 220 -1.97 -17.72 -7.74
N PHE A 221 -1.27 -16.58 -7.73
CA PHE A 221 -1.66 -15.44 -6.91
C PHE A 221 -3.07 -14.96 -7.25
N LYS A 222 -3.35 -14.80 -8.54
CA LYS A 222 -4.67 -14.35 -9.02
C LYS A 222 -5.77 -15.37 -8.67
N ALA A 223 -5.49 -16.66 -8.76
CA ALA A 223 -6.45 -17.71 -8.42
C ALA A 223 -6.82 -17.68 -6.94
N VAL A 224 -5.83 -17.64 -6.03
CA VAL A 224 -6.09 -17.58 -4.59
C VAL A 224 -6.73 -16.26 -4.20
N TYR A 225 -6.29 -15.13 -4.78
CA TYR A 225 -6.85 -13.83 -4.48
C TYR A 225 -8.34 -13.71 -4.84
N ARG A 226 -8.82 -14.44 -5.85
CA ARG A 226 -10.25 -14.51 -6.20
C ARG A 226 -11.13 -15.14 -5.12
N LEU A 227 -10.54 -15.89 -4.19
CA LEU A 227 -11.26 -16.45 -3.04
C LEU A 227 -11.51 -15.40 -1.94
N ARG A 228 -11.01 -14.16 -2.10
CA ARG A 228 -11.24 -13.09 -1.13
C ARG A 228 -12.74 -12.82 -1.00
N VAL A 229 -13.28 -13.08 0.18
CA VAL A 229 -14.65 -12.69 0.54
C VAL A 229 -14.65 -11.22 0.90
N GLU A 230 -15.52 -10.45 0.25
CA GLU A 230 -15.77 -9.05 0.61
C GLU A 230 -16.91 -8.99 1.63
N SER A 231 -16.75 -8.19 2.67
CA SER A 231 -17.78 -8.03 3.71
C SER A 231 -18.96 -7.15 3.26
N LYS A 232 -19.00 -6.72 1.99
CA LYS A 232 -20.05 -5.84 1.47
C LYS A 232 -21.22 -6.63 0.85
N ARG A 233 -22.38 -6.51 1.50
CA ARG A 233 -23.70 -6.47 0.85
C ARG A 233 -24.31 -5.09 1.09
#